data_AF-A0AAD5WT25-F1
#
_entry.id   AF-A0AAD5WT25-F1
#
_cell.length_a   1.000
_cell.length_b   1.000
_cell.length_c   1.000
_cell.angle_alpha   90.00
_cell.angle_beta   90.00
_cell.angle_gamma   90.00
#
_symmetry.space_group_name_H-M   'P 1'
#
loop_
_entity.id
_entity.type
_entity.pdbx_description
1 polymer ?
#
loop_
_entity_poly.entity_id
_entity_poly.type
_entity_poly.pdbx_seq_one_letter_code
_entity_poly.pdbx_strand_id
1 'polypeptide(L)'
;MLIFRIPIDPTNSRHLYRHLLRESSYLLPICRRWVDGQIRHRFRRHQFIPRGNVAKRAARRKSAYQALRAMRGAVVGDTHRLLRILYMVFGRIGKRRRGLTAELLTKTNNPTNVEEMNKLMAATDTRPPLAKWARARKVSSIVDKWNVPLLKKLAKSQLSLPLGSVGRLSRTPLENKSSPKYDKTNLWGKLHSERRKRGIEAKQWKDIADKILPPLGKEEWALLERLATDTTAPPDPLLQQPRRRRRVAKSLVEASTEPTAESSAAAAPSDKTRPWRWADTVTSQVDLLERQRNRRLRVISGAKRDGDPRGTAKPLANMEPITGRKLRRLMLNVWKISPKLEETRPGETMVVWGKVKSREHPPITTKAVADMFFRDPHALEEAMRGERVRRERRPRT
;
A
#
# COMPACT_ATOMS: atom_id res chain seq x y z
N MET A 1 -9.54 19.72 18.11
CA MET A 1 -8.84 18.50 17.64
C MET A 1 -7.60 18.26 18.51
N LEU A 2 -7.65 17.26 19.40
CA LEU A 2 -6.57 17.02 20.38
C LEU A 2 -5.49 16.11 19.77
N ILE A 3 -4.26 16.62 19.68
CA ILE A 3 -3.11 15.97 19.01
C ILE A 3 -2.19 15.30 20.04
N PHE A 4 -1.87 14.05 19.74
CA PHE A 4 -1.20 13.04 20.55
C PHE A 4 0.28 13.33 20.88
N ARG A 5 0.62 13.53 22.16
CA ARG A 5 2.01 13.45 22.66
C ARG A 5 2.41 12.00 22.98
N ILE A 6 2.83 11.19 22.01
CA ILE A 6 3.53 9.93 22.34
C ILE A 6 4.98 10.31 22.68
N PRO A 7 5.50 9.93 23.87
CA PRO A 7 6.82 10.37 24.31
C PRO A 7 7.90 9.85 23.36
N ILE A 8 8.95 10.66 23.26
CA ILE A 8 10.34 10.40 22.85
C ILE A 8 10.57 8.96 22.37
N ASP A 9 11.03 8.85 21.12
CA ASP A 9 11.28 7.62 20.37
C ASP A 9 11.56 6.39 21.27
N PRO A 10 10.74 5.31 21.23
CA PRO A 10 10.95 4.13 22.07
C PRO A 10 12.33 3.51 21.83
N THR A 11 13.31 3.85 22.65
CA THR A 11 14.72 3.44 22.49
C THR A 11 14.87 1.92 22.48
N ASN A 12 13.98 1.25 23.23
CA ASN A 12 13.93 -0.19 23.39
C ASN A 12 12.97 -0.85 22.37
N SER A 13 13.46 -1.93 21.74
CA SER A 13 12.75 -2.71 20.71
C SER A 13 11.39 -3.26 21.17
N ARG A 14 11.26 -3.58 22.47
CA ARG A 14 9.99 -4.04 23.07
C ARG A 14 8.90 -2.98 23.02
N HIS A 15 9.25 -1.72 23.30
CA HIS A 15 8.30 -0.62 23.23
C HIS A 15 7.88 -0.35 21.78
N LEU A 16 8.84 -0.40 20.85
CA LEU A 16 8.55 -0.27 19.41
C LEU A 16 7.60 -1.36 18.92
N TYR A 17 7.80 -2.61 19.34
CA TYR A 17 6.88 -3.73 19.05
C TYR A 17 5.46 -3.45 19.58
N ARG A 18 5.33 -3.05 20.85
CA ARG A 18 4.04 -2.70 21.46
C ARG A 18 3.37 -1.54 20.72
N HIS A 19 4.12 -0.51 20.34
CA HIS A 19 3.59 0.61 19.57
C HIS A 19 3.10 0.17 18.19
N LEU A 20 3.85 -0.67 17.48
CA LEU A 20 3.42 -1.19 16.19
C LEU A 20 2.11 -1.97 16.30
N LEU A 21 1.97 -2.84 17.31
CA LEU A 21 0.74 -3.60 17.56
C LEU A 21 -0.46 -2.72 17.99
N ARG A 22 -0.20 -1.63 18.71
CA ARG A 22 -1.23 -0.65 19.07
C ARG A 22 -1.68 0.15 17.85
N GLU A 23 -0.77 0.49 16.94
CA GLU A 23 -1.13 1.22 15.73
C GLU A 23 -1.83 0.33 14.70
N SER A 24 -1.46 -0.95 14.62
CA SER A 24 -2.11 -1.91 13.73
C SER A 24 -3.54 -2.25 14.15
N SER A 25 -3.87 -2.15 15.44
CA SER A 25 -5.25 -2.32 15.91
C SER A 25 -6.19 -1.19 15.48
N TYR A 26 -5.66 -0.03 15.07
CA TYR A 26 -6.41 1.08 14.50
C TYR A 26 -6.59 1.00 12.97
N LEU A 27 -5.94 0.04 12.32
CA LEU A 27 -6.16 -0.22 10.90
C LEU A 27 -7.50 -0.93 10.67
N LEU A 28 -7.86 -1.03 9.39
CA LEU A 28 -9.03 -1.78 8.95
C LEU A 28 -8.96 -3.24 9.46
N PRO A 29 -10.06 -3.81 9.95
CA PRO A 29 -10.12 -5.20 10.41
C PRO A 29 -9.49 -6.21 9.43
N ILE A 30 -9.72 -6.05 8.13
CA ILE A 30 -9.15 -6.90 7.06
C ILE A 30 -7.63 -6.85 7.04
N CYS A 31 -7.05 -5.66 7.27
CA CYS A 31 -5.60 -5.47 7.28
C CYS A 31 -4.97 -5.98 8.58
N ARG A 32 -5.70 -5.91 9.70
CA ARG A 32 -5.16 -6.12 11.05
C ARG A 32 -4.52 -7.49 11.21
N ARG A 33 -5.25 -8.57 10.89
CA ARG A 33 -4.74 -9.95 11.04
C ARG A 33 -3.43 -10.16 10.30
N TRP A 34 -3.35 -9.66 9.07
CA TRP A 34 -2.15 -9.78 8.25
C TRP A 34 -0.99 -8.93 8.79
N VAL A 35 -1.24 -7.65 9.10
CA VAL A 35 -0.22 -6.73 9.62
C VAL A 35 0.33 -7.21 10.96
N ASP A 36 -0.54 -7.66 11.87
CA ASP A 36 -0.15 -8.21 13.19
C ASP A 36 0.74 -9.45 13.03
N GLY A 37 0.35 -10.38 12.15
CA GLY A 37 1.15 -11.56 11.83
C GLY A 37 2.53 -11.18 11.28
N GLN A 38 2.61 -10.19 10.38
CA GLN A 38 3.88 -9.70 9.84
C GLN A 38 4.77 -9.04 10.90
N ILE A 39 4.20 -8.22 11.78
CA ILE A 39 4.93 -7.59 12.88
C ILE A 39 5.51 -8.67 13.79
N ARG A 40 4.67 -9.62 14.26
CA ARG A 40 5.09 -10.75 15.10
C ARG A 40 6.20 -11.56 14.45
N HIS A 41 6.03 -11.97 13.20
CA HIS A 41 7.01 -12.76 12.46
C HIS A 41 8.35 -12.02 12.33
N ARG A 42 8.35 -10.72 11.99
CA ARG A 42 9.58 -9.94 11.83
C ARG A 42 10.35 -9.77 13.14
N PHE A 43 9.65 -9.53 14.25
CA PHE A 43 10.30 -9.40 15.56
C PHE A 43 10.84 -10.75 16.05
N ARG A 44 10.06 -11.84 15.93
CA ARG A 44 10.51 -13.19 16.31
C ARG A 44 11.73 -13.64 15.50
N ARG A 45 11.69 -13.47 14.17
CA ARG A 45 12.82 -13.79 13.27
C ARG A 45 14.11 -13.05 13.63
N HIS A 46 14.01 -11.91 14.30
CA HIS A 46 15.13 -11.04 14.61
C HIS A 46 15.41 -10.91 16.11
N GLN A 47 14.82 -11.75 16.96
CA GLN A 47 15.05 -11.69 18.41
C GLN A 47 16.46 -12.16 18.77
N PHE A 48 17.00 -13.13 18.04
CA PHE A 48 18.30 -13.75 18.29
C PHE A 48 19.47 -13.10 17.52
N ILE A 49 19.33 -11.84 17.09
CA ILE A 49 20.46 -11.15 16.45
C ILE A 49 21.57 -10.96 17.52
N PRO A 50 22.82 -11.42 17.28
CA PRO A 50 23.91 -11.32 18.26
C PRO A 50 24.12 -9.91 18.81
N ARG A 51 24.56 -9.81 20.07
CA ARG A 51 24.78 -8.52 20.77
C ARG A 51 25.80 -7.62 20.08
N GLY A 52 26.87 -8.19 19.54
CA GLY A 52 27.90 -7.45 18.81
C GLY A 52 27.45 -6.81 17.48
N ASN A 53 26.32 -7.24 16.87
CA ASN A 53 25.91 -6.70 15.57
C ASN A 53 25.03 -5.44 15.70
N VAL A 54 25.64 -4.36 16.19
CA VAL A 54 24.98 -3.07 16.48
C VAL A 54 24.38 -2.45 15.21
N ALA A 55 25.12 -2.48 14.10
CA ALA A 55 24.67 -1.91 12.82
C ALA A 55 23.38 -2.57 12.31
N LYS A 56 23.31 -3.91 12.32
CA LYS A 56 22.11 -4.65 11.89
C LYS A 56 20.92 -4.34 12.80
N ARG A 57 21.13 -4.24 14.11
CA ARG A 57 20.07 -3.86 15.07
C ARG A 57 19.57 -2.44 14.84
N ALA A 58 20.47 -1.49 14.64
CA ALA A 58 20.14 -0.10 14.32
C ALA A 58 19.33 0.00 13.02
N ALA A 59 19.72 -0.71 11.97
CA ALA A 59 18.98 -0.77 10.71
C ALA A 59 17.56 -1.34 10.87
N ARG A 60 17.40 -2.40 11.69
CA ARG A 60 16.07 -2.97 11.99
C ARG A 60 15.20 -2.03 12.81
N ARG A 61 15.77 -1.34 13.81
CA ARG A 61 15.08 -0.29 14.55
C ARG A 61 14.61 0.81 13.61
N LYS A 62 15.49 1.35 12.76
CA LYS A 62 15.16 2.36 11.75
C LYS A 62 14.02 1.90 10.83
N SER A 63 14.07 0.66 10.35
CA SER A 63 13.00 0.06 9.53
C SER A 63 11.66 -0.04 10.28
N ALA A 64 11.69 -0.42 11.56
CA ALA A 64 10.49 -0.51 12.39
C ALA A 64 9.90 0.89 12.69
N TYR A 65 10.72 1.93 12.91
CA TYR A 65 10.24 3.31 12.99
C TYR A 65 9.63 3.82 11.68
N GLN A 66 10.21 3.45 10.53
CA GLN A 66 9.63 3.78 9.23
C GLN A 66 8.26 3.10 9.05
N ALA A 67 8.13 1.84 9.46
CA ALA A 67 6.84 1.13 9.46
C ALA A 67 5.82 1.78 10.39
N LEU A 68 6.24 2.17 11.61
CA LEU A 68 5.38 2.87 12.57
C LEU A 68 4.86 4.19 12.00
N ARG A 69 5.74 5.00 11.43
CA ARG A 69 5.39 6.24 10.74
C ARG A 69 4.43 5.99 9.58
N ALA A 70 4.68 4.95 8.79
CA ALA A 70 3.80 4.62 7.67
C ALA A 70 2.38 4.24 8.15
N MET A 71 2.27 3.43 9.21
CA MET A 71 0.98 3.04 9.78
C MET A 71 0.27 4.22 10.44
N ARG A 72 0.97 5.06 11.21
CA ARG A 72 0.38 6.28 11.78
C ARG A 72 -0.18 7.20 10.70
N GLY A 73 0.58 7.42 9.63
CA GLY A 73 0.11 8.19 8.48
C GLY A 73 -1.15 7.59 7.85
N ALA A 74 -1.19 6.27 7.68
CA ALA A 74 -2.35 5.58 7.13
C ALA A 74 -3.60 5.69 8.04
N VAL A 75 -3.42 5.59 9.36
CA VAL A 75 -4.51 5.74 10.35
C VAL A 75 -5.00 7.18 10.41
N VAL A 76 -4.12 8.17 10.25
CA VAL A 76 -4.50 9.59 10.28
C VAL A 76 -5.30 10.02 9.06
N GLY A 77 -5.04 9.45 7.88
CA GLY A 77 -5.70 9.92 6.65
C GLY A 77 -4.92 9.74 5.35
N ASP A 78 -3.64 9.36 5.41
CA ASP A 78 -2.80 9.25 4.21
C ASP A 78 -3.19 8.04 3.37
N THR A 79 -3.96 8.32 2.31
CA THR A 79 -4.49 7.30 1.41
C THR A 79 -3.43 6.55 0.64
N HIS A 80 -2.28 7.16 0.31
CA HIS A 80 -1.22 6.44 -0.39
C HIS A 80 -0.58 5.39 0.50
N ARG A 81 -0.40 5.69 1.79
CA ARG A 81 0.14 4.74 2.75
C ARG A 81 -0.86 3.64 3.07
N LEU A 82 -2.13 3.99 3.24
CA LEU A 82 -3.17 2.99 3.41
C LEU A 82 -3.28 2.07 2.19
N LEU A 83 -3.29 2.64 0.98
CA LEU A 83 -3.32 1.87 -0.27
C LEU A 83 -2.10 0.95 -0.38
N ARG A 84 -0.91 1.41 0.00
CA ARG A 84 0.28 0.55 0.07
C ARG A 84 0.11 -0.59 1.06
N ILE A 85 -0.53 -0.37 2.21
CA ILE A 85 -0.86 -1.44 3.17
C ILE A 85 -1.82 -2.42 2.53
N LEU A 86 -2.89 -1.96 1.87
CA LEU A 86 -3.84 -2.80 1.15
C LEU A 86 -3.15 -3.64 0.07
N TYR A 87 -2.25 -3.04 -0.71
CA TYR A 87 -1.45 -3.78 -1.69
C TYR A 87 -0.58 -4.86 -1.07
N MET A 88 -0.05 -4.66 0.13
CA MET A 88 0.68 -5.72 0.83
C MET A 88 -0.25 -6.82 1.34
N VAL A 89 -1.40 -6.44 1.90
CA VAL A 89 -2.42 -7.35 2.43
C VAL A 89 -2.97 -8.24 1.32
N PHE A 90 -3.37 -7.68 0.18
CA PHE A 90 -3.87 -8.44 -0.98
C PHE A 90 -2.78 -8.93 -1.93
N GLY A 91 -1.52 -8.96 -1.50
CA GLY A 91 -0.45 -9.59 -2.27
C GLY A 91 -0.16 -8.94 -3.63
N ARG A 92 -0.45 -7.66 -3.79
CA ARG A 92 0.00 -6.85 -4.95
C ARG A 92 1.45 -6.37 -4.79
N ILE A 93 1.97 -6.35 -3.56
CA ILE A 93 3.37 -5.99 -3.24
C ILE A 93 3.90 -6.92 -2.13
N GLY A 94 5.22 -7.16 -2.11
CA GLY A 94 5.92 -7.73 -0.95
C GLY A 94 5.95 -9.25 -0.89
N LYS A 95 6.03 -9.82 0.33
CA LYS A 95 6.20 -11.27 0.53
C LYS A 95 4.99 -12.06 0.04
N ARG A 96 3.78 -11.58 0.30
CA ARG A 96 2.55 -12.26 -0.10
C ARG A 96 2.43 -12.37 -1.62
N ARG A 97 2.77 -11.30 -2.35
CA ARG A 97 2.86 -11.33 -3.81
C ARG A 97 3.74 -12.48 -4.30
N ARG A 98 4.94 -12.61 -3.72
CA ARG A 98 5.90 -13.65 -4.11
C ARG A 98 5.38 -15.06 -3.83
N GLY A 99 4.60 -15.24 -2.75
CA GLY A 99 3.92 -16.49 -2.45
C GLY A 99 2.90 -16.84 -3.52
N LEU A 100 1.96 -15.93 -3.79
CA LEU A 100 0.94 -16.13 -4.82
C LEU A 100 1.53 -16.32 -6.23
N THR A 101 2.60 -15.59 -6.57
CA THR A 101 3.30 -15.82 -7.84
C THR A 101 4.02 -17.17 -7.84
N ALA A 102 4.56 -17.62 -6.72
CA ALA A 102 5.22 -18.92 -6.67
C ALA A 102 4.19 -20.05 -6.86
N GLU A 103 3.04 -19.97 -6.20
CA GLU A 103 1.89 -20.89 -6.36
C GLU A 103 1.36 -20.90 -7.80
N LEU A 104 1.29 -19.73 -8.44
CA LEU A 104 0.92 -19.61 -9.86
C LEU A 104 1.94 -20.27 -10.80
N LEU A 105 3.23 -20.09 -10.50
CA LEU A 105 4.31 -20.52 -11.37
C LEU A 105 4.59 -22.01 -11.25
N THR A 106 4.37 -22.61 -10.08
CA THR A 106 4.46 -24.07 -9.93
C THR A 106 3.50 -24.73 -10.90
N LYS A 107 4.01 -25.49 -11.87
CA LYS A 107 3.17 -26.38 -12.69
C LYS A 107 2.38 -27.25 -11.72
N THR A 108 1.07 -27.05 -11.67
CA THR A 108 0.14 -27.86 -10.89
C THR A 108 0.08 -29.22 -11.56
N ASN A 109 1.10 -30.04 -11.32
CA ASN A 109 0.95 -31.48 -11.40
C ASN A 109 0.18 -31.86 -10.13
N ASN A 110 -1.12 -31.52 -10.07
CA ASN A 110 -1.97 -32.15 -9.09
C ASN A 110 -2.14 -33.57 -9.62
N PRO A 111 -1.46 -34.57 -9.02
CA PRO A 111 -1.58 -35.94 -9.51
C PRO A 111 -3.06 -36.30 -9.45
N THR A 112 -3.67 -36.56 -10.60
CA THR A 112 -5.09 -36.95 -10.65
C THR A 112 -5.23 -38.38 -10.12
N ASN A 113 -4.14 -39.16 -10.18
CA ASN A 113 -4.04 -40.53 -9.67
C ASN A 113 -3.14 -40.63 -8.43
N VAL A 114 -3.55 -41.45 -7.46
CA VAL A 114 -2.78 -41.79 -6.24
C VAL A 114 -1.40 -42.37 -6.58
N GLU A 115 -1.28 -43.09 -7.69
CA GLU A 115 -0.01 -43.64 -8.18
C GLU A 115 1.00 -42.55 -8.61
N GLU A 116 0.53 -41.47 -9.23
CA GLU A 116 1.39 -40.34 -9.61
C GLU A 116 1.87 -39.59 -8.37
N MET A 117 1.03 -39.50 -7.33
CA MET A 117 1.41 -38.95 -6.04
C MET A 117 2.51 -39.80 -5.39
N ASN A 118 2.35 -41.13 -5.37
CA ASN A 118 3.34 -42.05 -4.83
C ASN A 118 4.67 -42.00 -5.62
N LYS A 119 4.61 -41.85 -6.96
CA LYS A 119 5.80 -41.66 -7.80
C LYS A 119 6.50 -40.34 -7.51
N LEU A 120 5.76 -39.25 -7.26
CA LEU A 120 6.34 -37.97 -6.85
C LEU A 120 6.99 -38.04 -5.45
N MET A 121 6.37 -38.74 -4.50
CA MET A 121 6.93 -38.96 -3.17
C MET A 121 8.20 -39.83 -3.22
N ALA A 122 8.18 -40.93 -3.97
CA ALA A 122 9.35 -41.76 -4.20
C ALA A 122 10.50 -41.00 -4.90
N ALA A 123 10.17 -40.08 -5.82
CA ALA A 123 11.14 -39.19 -6.46
C ALA A 123 11.71 -38.12 -5.51
N THR A 124 10.98 -37.71 -4.47
CA THR A 124 11.52 -36.82 -3.43
C THR A 124 12.42 -37.52 -2.43
N ASP A 125 12.15 -38.80 -2.15
CA ASP A 125 12.89 -39.60 -1.16
C ASP A 125 14.18 -40.18 -1.72
N THR A 126 14.23 -40.44 -3.03
CA THR A 126 15.45 -40.78 -3.76
C THR A 126 16.35 -39.55 -3.96
N ARG A 127 16.83 -38.95 -2.87
CA ARG A 127 17.87 -37.91 -2.96
C ARG A 127 19.18 -38.55 -3.41
N PRO A 128 19.73 -38.20 -4.59
CA PRO A 128 21.05 -38.71 -4.97
C PRO A 128 22.12 -38.26 -3.96
N PRO A 129 23.24 -38.99 -3.82
CA PRO A 129 24.35 -38.60 -2.95
C PRO A 129 24.88 -37.18 -3.28
N LEU A 130 25.39 -36.48 -2.27
CA LEU A 130 25.75 -35.05 -2.29
C LEU A 130 26.61 -34.62 -3.51
N ALA A 131 27.45 -35.52 -4.02
CA ALA A 131 28.30 -35.31 -5.19
C ALA A 131 27.52 -35.28 -6.53
N LYS A 132 26.44 -36.07 -6.67
CA LYS A 132 25.54 -36.03 -7.84
C LYS A 132 24.63 -34.80 -7.80
N TRP A 133 24.30 -34.27 -6.62
CA TRP A 133 23.52 -33.03 -6.47
C TRP A 133 24.20 -31.79 -7.06
N ALA A 134 25.52 -31.69 -6.94
CA ALA A 134 26.30 -30.58 -7.50
C ALA A 134 26.31 -30.57 -9.05
N ARG A 135 26.20 -31.75 -9.68
CA ARG A 135 26.12 -31.90 -11.15
C ARG A 135 24.68 -31.80 -11.67
N ALA A 136 23.70 -32.40 -10.97
CA ALA A 136 22.28 -32.39 -11.34
C ALA A 136 21.60 -31.01 -11.18
N ARG A 137 22.11 -30.14 -10.30
CA ARG A 137 21.61 -28.75 -10.17
C ARG A 137 21.78 -27.90 -11.44
N LYS A 138 22.58 -28.35 -12.42
CA LYS A 138 23.04 -27.48 -13.51
C LYS A 138 22.07 -27.25 -14.66
N VAL A 139 20.97 -28.00 -14.85
CA VAL A 139 20.15 -27.82 -16.07
C VAL A 139 18.65 -28.13 -15.92
N SER A 140 18.01 -27.82 -14.79
CA SER A 140 16.54 -27.62 -14.87
C SER A 140 16.31 -26.15 -15.15
N SER A 141 15.92 -25.83 -16.39
CA SER A 141 15.65 -24.45 -16.74
C SER A 141 14.39 -24.01 -15.99
N ILE A 142 14.35 -22.73 -15.60
CA ILE A 142 13.17 -22.14 -14.98
C ILE A 142 11.93 -22.35 -15.88
N VAL A 143 12.14 -22.32 -17.20
CA VAL A 143 11.12 -22.52 -18.23
C VAL A 143 10.45 -23.90 -18.08
N ASP A 144 11.22 -24.95 -17.76
CA ASP A 144 10.70 -26.31 -17.64
C ASP A 144 9.85 -26.53 -16.39
N LYS A 145 10.12 -25.77 -15.32
CA LYS A 145 9.41 -25.88 -14.04
C LYS A 145 8.19 -24.98 -13.96
N TRP A 146 8.15 -23.92 -14.76
CA TRP A 146 7.13 -22.88 -14.67
C TRP A 146 5.96 -23.11 -15.61
N ASN A 147 4.76 -22.71 -15.16
CA ASN A 147 3.59 -22.65 -16.03
C ASN A 147 3.64 -21.39 -16.93
N VAL A 148 4.53 -21.44 -17.94
CA VAL A 148 4.71 -20.38 -18.93
C VAL A 148 3.43 -20.01 -19.71
N PRO A 149 2.57 -20.95 -20.15
CA PRO A 149 1.38 -20.56 -20.90
C PRO A 149 0.40 -19.76 -20.04
N LEU A 150 0.18 -20.16 -18.77
CA LEU A 150 -0.65 -19.39 -17.84
C LEU A 150 -0.05 -18.00 -17.58
N LEU A 151 1.26 -17.93 -17.38
CA LEU A 151 1.97 -16.66 -17.20
C LEU A 151 1.81 -15.74 -18.40
N LYS A 152 1.90 -16.27 -19.62
CA LYS A 152 1.70 -15.52 -20.88
C LYS A 152 0.26 -15.04 -21.03
N LYS A 153 -0.74 -15.88 -20.70
CA LYS A 153 -2.16 -15.50 -20.68
C LYS A 153 -2.41 -14.33 -19.72
N LEU A 154 -1.86 -14.42 -18.50
CA LEU A 154 -1.94 -13.35 -17.50
C LEU A 154 -1.22 -12.06 -17.92
N ALA A 155 -0.04 -12.19 -18.54
CA ALA A 155 0.69 -11.03 -19.05
C ALA A 155 -0.14 -10.26 -20.09
N LYS A 156 -0.70 -11.00 -21.06
CA LYS A 156 -1.53 -10.43 -22.14
C LYS A 156 -2.80 -9.78 -21.58
N SER A 157 -3.49 -10.44 -20.65
CA SER A 157 -4.70 -9.88 -20.04
C SER A 157 -4.40 -8.67 -19.15
N GLN A 158 -3.22 -8.60 -18.53
CA GLN A 158 -2.80 -7.42 -17.79
C GLN A 158 -2.46 -6.24 -18.71
N LEU A 159 -1.91 -6.50 -19.90
CA LEU A 159 -1.58 -5.48 -20.90
C LEU A 159 -2.80 -4.87 -21.58
N SER A 160 -3.89 -5.65 -21.74
CA SER A 160 -5.12 -5.16 -22.37
C SER A 160 -5.92 -4.20 -21.49
N LEU A 161 -5.56 -4.08 -20.21
CA LEU A 161 -6.29 -3.25 -19.27
C LEU A 161 -5.81 -1.80 -19.30
N PRO A 162 -6.72 -0.81 -19.31
CA PRO A 162 -6.38 0.62 -19.22
C PRO A 162 -5.99 0.98 -17.78
N LEU A 163 -4.93 0.38 -17.26
CA LEU A 163 -4.51 0.54 -15.87
C LEU A 163 -3.50 1.67 -15.75
N GLY A 164 -3.93 2.92 -15.89
CA GLY A 164 -3.12 4.10 -15.55
C GLY A 164 -2.59 4.07 -14.10
N SER A 165 -3.24 3.30 -13.22
CA SER A 165 -2.84 3.13 -11.81
C SER A 165 -1.82 1.99 -11.57
N VAL A 166 -1.69 0.99 -12.45
CA VAL A 166 -0.76 -0.15 -12.22
C VAL A 166 0.69 0.23 -12.44
N GLY A 167 0.94 1.26 -13.27
CA GLY A 167 2.28 1.82 -13.48
C GLY A 167 2.99 2.29 -12.21
N ARG A 168 2.27 2.50 -11.09
CA ARG A 168 2.88 2.86 -9.79
C ARG A 168 3.29 1.65 -8.94
N LEU A 169 2.91 0.43 -9.30
CA LEU A 169 3.20 -0.79 -8.52
C LEU A 169 4.56 -1.38 -8.86
N SER A 170 4.95 -1.29 -10.14
CA SER A 170 6.26 -1.73 -10.64
C SER A 170 7.07 -0.50 -11.05
N ARG A 171 8.39 -0.53 -10.83
CA ARG A 171 9.29 0.56 -11.28
C ARG A 171 9.39 0.62 -12.79
N THR A 172 9.11 -0.49 -13.47
CA THR A 172 9.20 -0.63 -14.92
C THR A 172 7.88 -1.14 -15.46
N PRO A 173 7.36 -0.59 -16.57
CA PRO A 173 6.14 -1.08 -17.20
C PRO A 173 6.29 -2.54 -17.63
N LEU A 174 5.16 -3.24 -17.67
CA LEU A 174 5.07 -4.53 -18.33
C LEU A 174 5.09 -4.26 -19.83
N GLU A 175 5.99 -4.92 -20.54
CA GLU A 175 6.11 -4.81 -22.00
C GLU A 175 5.40 -6.00 -22.64
N ASN A 176 4.80 -5.78 -23.82
CA ASN A 176 4.22 -6.85 -24.63
C ASN A 176 5.30 -7.71 -25.29
N LYS A 177 6.00 -8.51 -24.48
CA LYS A 177 6.97 -9.51 -24.93
C LYS A 177 6.25 -10.84 -25.04
N SER A 178 5.60 -11.06 -26.18
CA SER A 178 4.89 -12.31 -26.48
C SER A 178 5.87 -13.49 -26.67
N SER A 179 7.10 -13.19 -27.06
CA SER A 179 8.21 -14.11 -27.23
C SER A 179 9.51 -13.46 -26.74
N PRO A 180 10.48 -14.29 -26.35
CA PRO A 180 11.76 -13.79 -25.91
C PRO A 180 12.52 -13.16 -27.08
N LYS A 181 12.79 -11.85 -27.00
CA LYS A 181 13.58 -11.15 -28.02
C LYS A 181 15.06 -11.41 -27.77
N TYR A 182 15.70 -12.10 -28.71
CA TYR A 182 17.14 -12.20 -28.84
C TYR A 182 17.48 -12.29 -30.32
N ASP A 183 18.65 -11.79 -30.69
CA ASP A 183 19.10 -11.86 -32.08
C ASP A 183 19.38 -13.31 -32.46
N LYS A 184 19.10 -13.69 -33.70
CA LYS A 184 19.32 -15.09 -34.14
C LYS A 184 20.79 -15.47 -34.03
N THR A 185 21.68 -14.51 -34.28
CA THR A 185 23.13 -14.67 -34.39
C THR A 185 23.87 -13.84 -33.34
N ASN A 186 25.02 -14.35 -32.89
CA ASN A 186 25.99 -13.59 -32.09
C ASN A 186 26.72 -12.55 -32.96
N LEU A 187 27.58 -11.73 -32.33
CA LEU A 187 28.47 -10.77 -32.99
C LEU A 187 29.34 -11.38 -34.11
N TRP A 188 29.61 -12.69 -34.05
CA TRP A 188 30.37 -13.44 -35.07
C TRP A 188 29.49 -14.15 -36.12
N GLY A 189 28.22 -13.79 -36.26
CA GLY A 189 27.30 -14.44 -37.21
C GLY A 189 26.85 -15.86 -36.84
N LYS A 190 27.42 -16.48 -35.80
CA LYS A 190 27.03 -17.83 -35.33
C LYS A 190 25.74 -17.80 -34.51
N LEU A 191 24.88 -18.82 -34.66
CA LEU A 191 23.68 -18.97 -33.83
C LEU A 191 24.01 -18.97 -32.32
N HIS A 192 23.12 -18.42 -31.49
CA HIS A 192 23.27 -18.54 -30.05
C HIS A 192 23.23 -20.01 -29.59
N SER A 193 24.11 -20.37 -28.66
CA SER A 193 24.05 -21.68 -28.01
C SER A 193 22.70 -21.85 -27.27
N GLU A 194 22.17 -23.08 -27.24
CA GLU A 194 20.88 -23.34 -26.57
C GLU A 194 20.89 -22.90 -25.11
N ARG A 195 22.01 -23.09 -24.42
CA ARG A 195 22.18 -22.65 -23.04
C ARG A 195 22.02 -21.14 -22.90
N ARG A 196 22.53 -20.35 -23.85
CA ARG A 196 22.38 -18.89 -23.87
C ARG A 196 20.93 -18.51 -24.17
N LYS A 197 20.28 -19.15 -25.16
CA LYS A 197 18.86 -18.96 -25.47
C LYS A 197 18.02 -19.19 -24.22
N ARG A 198 18.10 -20.37 -23.61
CA ARG A 198 17.37 -20.71 -22.37
C ARG A 198 17.66 -19.75 -21.21
N GLY A 199 18.90 -19.27 -21.09
CA GLY A 199 19.28 -18.27 -20.09
C GLY A 199 18.59 -16.92 -20.30
N ILE A 200 18.51 -16.44 -21.55
CA ILE A 200 17.80 -15.22 -21.92
C ILE A 200 16.30 -15.39 -21.67
N GLU A 201 15.72 -16.51 -22.10
CA GLU A 201 14.31 -16.81 -21.88
C GLU A 201 13.96 -16.84 -20.39
N ALA A 202 14.75 -17.54 -19.59
CA ALA A 202 14.55 -17.63 -18.15
C ALA A 202 14.63 -16.25 -17.47
N LYS A 203 15.57 -15.39 -17.89
CA LYS A 203 15.68 -14.01 -17.38
C LYS A 203 14.43 -13.20 -17.73
N GLN A 204 13.98 -13.28 -18.98
CA GLN A 204 12.81 -12.53 -19.44
C GLN A 204 11.53 -13.01 -18.77
N TRP A 205 11.33 -14.32 -18.61
CA TRP A 205 10.18 -14.86 -17.87
C TRP A 205 10.21 -14.48 -16.40
N LYS A 206 11.39 -14.45 -15.78
CA LYS A 206 11.56 -13.93 -14.42
C LYS A 206 11.18 -12.45 -14.33
N ASP A 207 11.63 -11.63 -15.27
CA ASP A 207 11.29 -10.20 -15.32
C ASP A 207 9.77 -10.00 -15.52
N ILE A 208 9.13 -10.81 -16.37
CA ILE A 208 7.67 -10.81 -16.57
C ILE A 208 6.96 -11.23 -15.28
N ALA A 209 7.37 -12.32 -14.64
CA ALA A 209 6.80 -12.78 -13.37
C ALA A 209 6.96 -11.75 -12.25
N ASP A 210 8.09 -11.04 -12.19
CA ASP A 210 8.35 -9.96 -11.24
C ASP A 210 7.49 -8.71 -11.49
N LYS A 211 6.85 -8.58 -12.66
CA LYS A 211 5.94 -7.48 -13.01
C LYS A 211 4.45 -7.85 -12.99
N ILE A 212 4.10 -9.14 -13.18
CA ILE A 212 2.71 -9.60 -13.21
C ILE A 212 2.06 -9.53 -11.82
N LEU A 213 0.78 -9.20 -11.80
CA LEU A 213 -0.05 -9.26 -10.61
C LEU A 213 -0.64 -10.67 -10.48
N PRO A 214 -0.31 -11.43 -9.42
CA PRO A 214 -0.81 -12.79 -9.28
C PRO A 214 -2.32 -12.78 -9.02
N PRO A 215 -3.06 -13.82 -9.44
CA PRO A 215 -4.48 -13.93 -9.13
C PRO A 215 -4.71 -14.05 -7.61
N LEU A 216 -5.88 -13.58 -7.17
CA LEU A 216 -6.38 -13.77 -5.81
C LEU A 216 -7.22 -15.04 -5.70
N GLY A 217 -7.33 -15.57 -4.48
CA GLY A 217 -8.29 -16.62 -4.17
C GLY A 217 -9.73 -16.13 -4.36
N LYS A 218 -10.64 -17.05 -4.68
CA LYS A 218 -12.05 -16.75 -4.99
C LYS A 218 -12.74 -15.98 -3.85
N GLU A 219 -12.52 -16.40 -2.61
CA GLU A 219 -13.10 -15.78 -1.41
C GLU A 219 -12.62 -14.34 -1.19
N GLU A 220 -11.31 -14.10 -1.29
CA GLU A 220 -10.74 -12.76 -1.08
C GLU A 220 -11.14 -11.79 -2.19
N TRP A 221 -11.27 -12.31 -3.42
CA TRP A 221 -11.71 -11.53 -4.56
C TRP A 221 -13.19 -11.12 -4.43
N ALA A 222 -14.06 -12.06 -4.03
CA ALA A 222 -15.47 -11.76 -3.74
C ALA A 222 -15.63 -10.80 -2.55
N LEU A 223 -14.79 -10.94 -1.51
CA LEU A 223 -14.73 -9.99 -0.40
C LEU A 223 -14.34 -8.59 -0.88
N LEU A 224 -13.36 -8.47 -1.78
CA LEU A 224 -12.98 -7.18 -2.36
C LEU A 224 -14.07 -6.56 -3.21
N GLU A 225 -14.78 -7.38 -4.00
CA GLU A 225 -15.93 -6.98 -4.80
C GLU A 225 -17.01 -6.38 -3.89
N ARG A 226 -17.49 -7.16 -2.91
CA ARG A 226 -18.48 -6.74 -1.90
C ARG A 226 -18.13 -5.38 -1.29
N LEU A 227 -16.90 -5.25 -0.76
CA LEU A 227 -16.44 -4.01 -0.13
C LEU A 227 -16.33 -2.82 -1.10
N ALA A 228 -16.16 -3.08 -2.40
CA ALA A 228 -16.04 -2.06 -3.43
C ALA A 228 -17.41 -1.61 -3.97
N THR A 229 -18.34 -2.56 -4.16
CA THR A 229 -19.65 -2.33 -4.81
C THR A 229 -20.74 -1.91 -3.84
N ASP A 230 -20.72 -2.40 -2.60
CA ASP A 230 -21.81 -2.23 -1.65
C ASP A 230 -21.97 -0.75 -1.29
N THR A 231 -22.94 -0.13 -1.96
CA THR A 231 -23.25 1.30 -1.86
C THR A 231 -24.47 1.54 -0.96
N THR A 232 -25.31 0.53 -0.78
CA THR A 232 -26.66 0.63 -0.20
C THR A 232 -26.78 0.15 1.25
N ALA A 233 -25.78 -0.55 1.80
CA ALA A 233 -25.79 -1.05 3.18
C ALA A 233 -25.09 -0.08 4.16
N PRO A 234 -25.41 -0.12 5.47
CA PRO A 234 -24.57 0.52 6.50
C PRO A 234 -23.11 0.13 6.30
N PRO A 235 -22.14 1.00 6.64
CA PRO A 235 -20.73 0.73 6.38
C PRO A 235 -20.36 -0.61 6.99
N ASP A 236 -19.97 -1.57 6.14
CA ASP A 236 -19.55 -2.90 6.57
C ASP A 236 -18.60 -2.77 7.76
N PRO A 237 -18.77 -3.57 8.83
CA PRO A 237 -17.95 -3.47 10.03
C PRO A 237 -16.45 -3.64 9.72
N LEU A 238 -16.13 -4.30 8.61
CA LEU A 238 -14.79 -4.48 8.07
C LEU A 238 -14.15 -3.21 7.47
N LEU A 239 -14.96 -2.20 7.14
CA LEU A 239 -14.53 -0.89 6.64
C LEU A 239 -14.51 0.18 7.73
N GLN A 240 -15.17 -0.08 8.87
CA GLN A 240 -15.18 0.87 9.97
C GLN A 240 -13.81 0.91 10.64
N GLN A 241 -13.13 2.07 10.52
CA GLN A 241 -11.87 2.28 11.23
C GLN A 241 -12.14 2.40 12.73
N PRO A 242 -11.53 1.55 13.58
CA PRO A 242 -11.72 1.65 15.01
C PRO A 242 -11.19 3.00 15.51
N ARG A 243 -12.01 3.70 16.28
CA ARG A 243 -11.64 4.98 16.88
C ARG A 243 -10.46 4.78 17.83
N ARG A 244 -9.48 5.67 17.75
CA ARG A 244 -8.37 5.66 18.72
C ARG A 244 -8.94 5.88 20.13
N ARG A 245 -8.53 5.02 21.07
CA ARG A 245 -8.86 5.21 22.48
C ARG A 245 -8.37 6.60 22.89
N ARG A 246 -9.27 7.43 23.40
CA ARG A 246 -8.90 8.71 24.01
C ARG A 246 -7.90 8.38 25.12
N ARG A 247 -6.87 9.22 25.29
CA ARG A 247 -6.06 9.11 26.51
C ARG A 247 -7.00 9.30 27.68
N VAL A 248 -6.90 8.43 28.68
CA VAL A 248 -7.48 8.68 29.99
C VAL A 248 -7.00 10.08 30.37
N ALA A 249 -7.94 10.98 30.63
CA ALA A 249 -7.61 12.32 31.08
C ALA A 249 -6.71 12.13 32.30
N LYS A 250 -5.47 12.60 32.22
CA LYS A 250 -4.67 12.72 33.45
C LYS A 250 -5.44 13.68 34.32
N SER A 251 -5.75 13.27 35.56
CA SER A 251 -6.37 14.17 36.52
C SER A 251 -5.49 15.42 36.62
N LEU A 252 -6.12 16.59 36.75
CA LEU A 252 -5.40 17.86 36.90
C LEU A 252 -4.42 17.80 38.09
N VAL A 253 -4.70 16.95 39.07
CA VAL A 253 -3.94 16.74 40.32
C VAL A 253 -2.61 15.99 40.10
N GLU A 254 -2.52 15.08 39.12
CA GLU A 254 -1.24 14.38 38.78
C GLU A 254 -0.31 15.20 37.87
N ALA A 255 -0.78 16.34 37.34
CA ALA A 255 0.07 17.26 36.57
C ALA A 255 0.87 18.21 37.47
N SER A 256 0.45 18.38 38.73
CA SER A 256 1.09 19.25 39.73
C SER A 256 2.07 18.51 40.67
N THR A 257 2.12 17.18 40.63
CA THR A 257 2.99 16.35 41.48
C THR A 257 4.03 15.61 40.66
N GLU A 258 4.92 16.34 39.98
CA GLU A 258 6.27 15.83 39.74
C GLU A 258 7.14 16.20 40.96
N PRO A 259 8.00 15.30 41.48
CA PRO A 259 8.76 15.56 42.69
C PRO A 259 9.86 16.59 42.41
N THR A 260 9.63 17.82 42.87
CA THR A 260 10.69 18.80 43.14
C THR A 260 11.56 18.26 44.26
N ALA A 261 12.78 17.83 43.92
CA ALA A 261 13.89 17.88 44.86
C ALA A 261 14.16 19.35 45.17
N GLU A 262 13.94 19.72 46.43
CA GLU A 262 14.08 21.08 46.93
C GLU A 262 15.55 21.47 47.12
N SER A 263 15.85 22.73 46.74
CA SER A 263 17.01 23.59 47.03
C SER A 263 17.53 24.19 45.72
N SER A 264 17.29 25.45 45.35
CA SER A 264 17.06 26.66 46.14
C SER A 264 16.35 27.76 45.32
N ALA A 265 15.47 28.45 46.04
CA ALA A 265 14.91 29.80 45.91
C ALA A 265 14.82 30.57 44.58
N ALA A 266 13.63 31.14 44.40
CA ALA A 266 13.29 32.36 43.66
C ALA A 266 13.07 32.27 42.13
N ALA A 267 11.94 31.69 41.73
CA ALA A 267 10.97 32.29 40.80
C ALA A 267 9.88 31.27 40.44
N ALA A 268 8.62 31.66 40.60
CA ALA A 268 7.47 30.87 40.14
C ALA A 268 7.58 30.50 38.65
N PRO A 269 7.23 29.27 38.22
CA PRO A 269 6.92 29.03 36.82
C PRO A 269 5.43 28.77 36.68
N SER A 270 4.68 29.84 36.43
CA SER A 270 3.56 29.79 35.47
C SER A 270 4.03 29.05 34.21
N ASP A 271 3.13 28.34 33.54
CA ASP A 271 3.21 27.60 32.26
C ASP A 271 3.88 28.33 31.05
N LYS A 272 5.01 28.99 31.28
CA LYS A 272 5.81 29.75 30.33
C LYS A 272 6.87 28.82 29.77
N THR A 273 6.66 28.46 28.50
CA THR A 273 7.71 28.28 27.49
C THR A 273 9.03 27.73 28.04
N ARG A 274 9.24 26.42 27.86
CA ARG A 274 10.58 25.84 27.85
C ARG A 274 11.50 26.82 27.11
N PRO A 275 12.50 27.44 27.76
CA PRO A 275 13.25 28.55 27.17
C PRO A 275 13.80 28.09 25.84
N TRP A 276 13.51 28.84 24.77
CA TRP A 276 13.97 28.50 23.44
C TRP A 276 15.50 28.43 23.48
N ARG A 277 16.05 27.21 23.44
CA ARG A 277 17.49 26.99 23.41
C ARG A 277 18.01 27.36 22.01
N TRP A 278 18.28 28.65 21.82
CA TRP A 278 18.81 29.18 20.57
C TRP A 278 20.14 28.50 20.20
N ALA A 279 20.95 28.14 21.20
CA ALA A 279 22.20 27.38 21.00
C ALA A 279 21.99 26.05 20.27
N ASP A 280 20.95 25.28 20.62
CA ASP A 280 20.63 24.01 19.94
C ASP A 280 20.16 24.23 18.50
N THR A 281 19.60 25.41 18.21
CA THR A 281 19.10 25.78 16.86
C THR A 281 20.17 26.44 15.99
N VAL A 282 21.16 27.11 16.56
CA VAL A 282 22.27 27.71 15.81
C VAL A 282 23.32 26.65 15.44
N THR A 283 23.55 25.67 16.31
CA THR A 283 24.57 24.62 16.10
C THR A 283 24.09 23.47 15.20
N SER A 284 22.78 23.30 15.03
CA SER A 284 22.24 22.23 14.19
C SER A 284 22.14 22.66 12.72
N GLN A 285 22.52 21.75 11.82
CA GLN A 285 22.40 21.99 10.38
C GLN A 285 20.96 22.35 10.01
N VAL A 286 20.79 23.42 9.22
CA VAL A 286 19.49 23.95 8.75
C VAL A 286 18.61 22.83 8.19
N ASP A 287 19.21 21.93 7.41
CA ASP A 287 18.57 20.74 6.85
C ASP A 287 17.85 19.85 7.89
N LEU A 288 18.45 19.65 9.07
CA LEU A 288 17.88 18.82 10.14
C LEU A 288 16.71 19.53 10.83
N LEU A 289 16.82 20.84 11.02
CA LEU A 289 15.76 21.69 11.58
C LEU A 289 14.56 21.80 10.63
N GLU A 290 14.82 22.00 9.34
CA GLU A 290 13.79 22.17 8.32
C GLU A 290 13.08 20.87 7.96
N ARG A 291 13.80 19.73 7.95
CA ARG A 291 13.18 18.40 7.76
C ARG A 291 12.13 18.11 8.84
N GLN A 292 12.36 18.53 10.09
CA GLN A 292 11.37 18.45 11.16
C GLN A 292 10.26 19.50 11.03
N ARG A 293 10.51 20.63 10.34
CA ARG A 293 9.49 21.64 9.98
C ARG A 293 8.57 21.23 8.85
N ASN A 294 8.93 20.23 8.03
CA ASN A 294 8.03 19.76 6.98
C ASN A 294 6.70 19.28 7.58
N ARG A 295 5.64 20.05 7.32
CA ARG A 295 4.29 19.91 7.88
C ARG A 295 3.75 18.49 7.70
N ARG A 296 4.10 17.83 6.59
CA ARG A 296 3.70 16.44 6.30
C ARG A 296 4.35 15.45 7.26
N LEU A 297 5.64 15.62 7.56
CA LEU A 297 6.41 14.77 8.47
C LEU A 297 5.97 14.93 9.93
N ARG A 298 5.52 16.13 10.33
CA ARG A 298 5.00 16.41 11.68
C ARG A 298 3.72 15.65 12.01
N VAL A 299 2.75 15.63 11.10
CA VAL A 299 1.50 14.88 11.32
C VAL A 299 1.78 13.38 11.46
N ILE A 300 2.80 12.89 10.75
CA ILE A 300 3.22 11.49 10.79
C ILE A 300 3.99 11.15 12.07
N SER A 301 4.86 12.05 12.53
CA SER A 301 5.63 11.87 13.78
C SER A 301 4.76 12.11 15.01
N GLY A 302 3.71 12.92 14.89
CA GLY A 302 2.91 13.41 16.02
C GLY A 302 3.56 14.58 16.77
N ALA A 303 4.63 15.17 16.22
CA ALA A 303 5.31 16.30 16.83
C ALA A 303 4.43 17.58 16.76
N LYS A 304 4.21 18.23 17.92
CA LYS A 304 3.57 19.55 17.97
C LYS A 304 4.56 20.63 17.50
N ARG A 305 4.02 21.72 16.93
CA ARG A 305 4.74 22.99 16.80
C ARG A 305 4.51 23.73 18.11
N ASP A 306 5.46 23.64 19.04
CA ASP A 306 5.43 24.47 20.23
C ASP A 306 5.74 25.93 19.77
N GLY A 307 4.85 26.88 20.06
CA GLY A 307 5.12 28.32 19.91
C GLY A 307 4.98 28.96 18.54
N ASP A 308 3.97 28.60 17.73
CA ASP A 308 3.71 29.34 16.48
C ASP A 308 2.68 30.45 16.66
N PRO A 309 3.04 31.74 16.45
CA PRO A 309 2.13 32.86 16.68
C PRO A 309 0.95 32.91 15.68
N ARG A 310 0.98 32.12 14.60
CA ARG A 310 -0.06 32.13 13.54
C ARG A 310 -1.17 31.09 13.72
N GLY A 311 -1.38 30.60 14.95
CA GLY A 311 -2.53 29.75 15.29
C GLY A 311 -2.36 28.26 14.96
N THR A 312 -3.25 27.44 15.53
CA THR A 312 -3.23 25.97 15.36
C THR A 312 -3.26 25.62 13.87
N ALA A 313 -2.12 25.10 13.37
CA ALA A 313 -2.01 24.73 11.97
C ALA A 313 -3.13 23.74 11.61
N LYS A 314 -4.09 24.18 10.76
CA LYS A 314 -5.10 23.31 10.17
C LYS A 314 -4.41 22.03 9.67
N PRO A 315 -4.98 20.82 9.85
CA PRO A 315 -4.41 19.64 9.22
C PRO A 315 -4.22 19.93 7.72
N LEU A 316 -3.13 19.44 7.12
CA LEU A 316 -2.90 19.59 5.68
C LEU A 316 -4.19 19.22 4.93
N ALA A 317 -4.55 19.97 3.89
CA ALA A 317 -5.74 19.72 3.06
C ALA A 317 -5.86 18.27 2.55
N ASN A 318 -4.74 17.52 2.51
CA ASN A 318 -4.71 16.13 2.06
C ASN A 318 -4.80 15.07 3.20
N MET A 319 -4.87 15.48 4.46
CA MET A 319 -4.88 14.60 5.65
C MET A 319 -6.20 14.67 6.42
N GLU A 320 -7.30 14.74 5.67
CA GLU A 320 -8.63 14.54 6.21
C GLU A 320 -8.82 13.08 6.68
N PRO A 321 -9.65 12.85 7.72
CA PRO A 321 -10.04 11.51 8.11
C PRO A 321 -10.61 10.76 6.90
N ILE A 322 -10.25 9.48 6.76
CA ILE A 322 -10.64 8.69 5.59
C ILE A 322 -12.14 8.47 5.64
N THR A 323 -12.87 9.14 4.76
CA THR A 323 -14.31 8.93 4.60
C THR A 323 -14.57 7.53 4.02
N GLY A 324 -15.72 6.93 4.35
CA GLY A 324 -16.11 5.62 3.82
C GLY A 324 -16.09 5.58 2.28
N ARG A 325 -16.51 6.67 1.62
CA ARG A 325 -16.44 6.82 0.16
C ARG A 325 -15.01 6.74 -0.36
N LYS A 326 -14.06 7.42 0.28
CA LYS A 326 -12.64 7.40 -0.10
C LYS A 326 -12.07 6.00 0.07
N LEU A 327 -12.40 5.34 1.17
CA LEU A 327 -11.98 3.97 1.44
C LEU A 327 -12.51 2.97 0.39
N ARG A 328 -13.81 3.06 0.03
CA ARG A 328 -14.40 2.24 -1.04
C ARG A 328 -13.70 2.45 -2.37
N ARG A 329 -13.37 3.69 -2.74
CA ARG A 329 -12.57 3.97 -3.95
C ARG A 329 -11.20 3.30 -3.90
N LEU A 330 -10.55 3.24 -2.73
CA LEU A 330 -9.29 2.51 -2.58
C LEU A 330 -9.49 1.00 -2.77
N MET A 331 -10.54 0.41 -2.18
CA MET A 331 -10.86 -1.02 -2.37
C MET A 331 -11.18 -1.34 -3.82
N LEU A 332 -12.00 -0.50 -4.46
CA LEU A 332 -12.34 -0.59 -5.87
C LEU A 332 -11.10 -0.52 -6.75
N ASN A 333 -10.14 0.36 -6.43
CA ASN A 333 -8.85 0.39 -7.13
C ASN A 333 -8.08 -0.91 -6.93
N VAL A 334 -8.03 -1.46 -5.70
CA VAL A 334 -7.37 -2.75 -5.43
C VAL A 334 -8.06 -3.91 -6.16
N TRP A 335 -9.39 -3.91 -6.23
CA TRP A 335 -10.19 -4.93 -6.90
C TRP A 335 -9.99 -4.89 -8.43
N LYS A 336 -10.05 -3.72 -9.05
CA LYS A 336 -9.78 -3.53 -10.49
C LYS A 336 -8.43 -4.09 -10.94
N ILE A 337 -7.41 -3.97 -10.09
CA ILE A 337 -6.05 -4.46 -10.38
C ILE A 337 -5.84 -5.93 -9.97
N SER A 338 -6.85 -6.59 -9.40
CA SER A 338 -6.71 -7.95 -8.89
C SER A 338 -7.38 -8.92 -9.85
N PRO A 339 -6.61 -9.79 -10.52
CA PRO A 339 -7.19 -10.84 -11.33
C PRO A 339 -7.72 -11.97 -10.44
N LYS A 340 -8.70 -12.68 -10.96
CA LYS A 340 -9.18 -13.98 -10.49
C LYS A 340 -9.01 -14.98 -11.63
N LEU A 341 -8.63 -16.21 -11.31
CA LEU A 341 -8.65 -17.31 -12.26
C LEU A 341 -10.00 -18.02 -12.15
N GLU A 342 -10.66 -18.16 -13.29
CA GLU A 342 -11.87 -18.97 -13.43
C GLU A 342 -11.58 -20.09 -14.43
N GLU A 343 -12.02 -21.29 -14.09
CA GLU A 343 -11.94 -22.46 -14.96
C GLU A 343 -13.24 -22.48 -15.76
N THR A 344 -13.13 -22.16 -17.05
CA THR A 344 -14.30 -22.16 -17.95
C THR A 344 -14.59 -23.58 -18.44
N ARG A 345 -13.52 -24.33 -18.73
CA ARG A 345 -13.53 -25.72 -19.15
C ARG A 345 -12.41 -26.46 -18.40
N PRO A 346 -12.48 -27.79 -18.25
CA PRO A 346 -11.36 -28.54 -17.67
C PRO A 346 -10.07 -28.24 -18.43
N GLY A 347 -9.08 -27.66 -17.74
CA GLY A 347 -7.79 -27.26 -18.31
C GLY A 347 -7.75 -25.86 -18.95
N GLU A 348 -8.89 -25.22 -19.20
CA GLU A 348 -8.93 -23.84 -19.73
C GLU A 348 -9.20 -22.82 -18.63
N THR A 349 -8.16 -22.03 -18.34
CA THR A 349 -8.22 -20.94 -17.38
C THR A 349 -8.45 -19.60 -18.08
N MET A 350 -9.51 -18.91 -17.69
CA MET A 350 -9.80 -17.54 -18.05
C MET A 350 -9.37 -16.60 -16.92
N VAL A 351 -8.80 -15.45 -17.29
CA VAL A 351 -8.44 -14.40 -16.34
C VAL A 351 -9.56 -13.37 -16.31
N VAL A 352 -10.23 -13.26 -15.17
CA VAL A 352 -11.27 -12.26 -14.94
C VAL A 352 -10.72 -11.12 -14.09
N TRP A 353 -11.05 -9.88 -14.45
CA TRP A 353 -10.63 -8.67 -13.74
C TRP A 353 -11.85 -7.95 -13.18
N GLY A 354 -11.66 -7.25 -12.06
CA GLY A 354 -12.71 -6.43 -11.47
C GLY A 354 -13.16 -5.33 -12.43
N LYS A 355 -14.38 -5.44 -12.94
CA LYS A 355 -15.02 -4.40 -13.76
C LYS A 355 -16.11 -3.76 -12.93
N VAL A 356 -16.00 -2.45 -12.73
CA VAL A 356 -17.15 -1.70 -12.20
C VAL A 356 -18.17 -1.71 -13.32
N LYS A 357 -19.34 -2.31 -13.07
CA LYS A 357 -20.50 -2.12 -13.95
C LYS A 357 -20.65 -0.61 -14.09
N SER A 358 -20.30 -0.07 -15.26
CA SER A 358 -20.65 1.31 -15.59
C SER A 358 -22.14 1.36 -15.32
N ARG A 359 -22.58 2.29 -14.48
CA ARG A 359 -24.02 2.56 -14.40
C ARG A 359 -24.45 2.73 -15.85
N GLU A 360 -25.41 1.92 -16.29
CA GLU A 360 -25.87 1.87 -17.68
C GLU A 360 -26.39 3.24 -18.15
N HIS A 361 -26.57 4.16 -17.21
CA HIS A 361 -26.69 5.58 -17.46
C HIS A 361 -25.45 6.31 -16.90
N PRO A 362 -24.74 7.15 -17.69
CA PRO A 362 -23.83 8.13 -17.11
C PRO A 362 -24.59 8.89 -16.01
N PRO A 363 -23.91 9.43 -14.97
CA PRO A 363 -24.61 10.27 -14.00
C PRO A 363 -25.39 11.30 -14.81
N ILE A 364 -26.72 11.18 -14.80
CA ILE A 364 -27.62 12.11 -15.46
C ILE A 364 -27.14 13.45 -14.92
N THR A 365 -26.46 14.21 -15.77
CA THR A 365 -26.21 15.62 -15.50
C THR A 365 -27.59 16.13 -15.15
N THR A 366 -27.79 16.54 -13.90
CA THR A 366 -29.06 17.14 -13.50
C THR A 366 -29.37 18.17 -14.58
N LYS A 367 -30.62 18.26 -15.06
CA LYS A 367 -30.96 19.13 -16.20
C LYS A 367 -30.30 20.52 -16.08
N ALA A 368 -30.22 21.06 -14.86
CA ALA A 368 -29.46 22.27 -14.52
C ALA A 368 -27.97 22.29 -14.91
N VAL A 369 -27.23 21.20 -14.74
CA VAL A 369 -25.81 21.08 -15.16
C VAL A 369 -25.71 20.89 -16.67
N ALA A 370 -26.62 20.15 -17.30
CA ALA A 370 -26.65 20.04 -18.76
C ALA A 370 -26.97 21.40 -19.40
N ASP A 371 -27.99 22.11 -18.88
CA ASP A 371 -28.43 23.42 -19.35
C ASP A 371 -27.37 24.52 -19.14
N MET A 372 -26.49 24.38 -18.14
CA MET A 372 -25.37 25.31 -17.92
C MET A 372 -24.23 25.14 -18.93
N PHE A 373 -23.99 23.94 -19.46
CA PHE A 373 -22.88 23.69 -20.37
C PHE A 373 -23.28 23.68 -21.85
N PHE A 374 -24.55 23.45 -22.16
CA PHE A 374 -25.06 23.37 -23.54
C PHE A 374 -25.99 24.52 -23.95
N ARG A 375 -26.23 25.53 -23.09
CA ARG A 375 -26.86 26.78 -23.54
C ARG A 375 -25.83 27.62 -24.29
N ASP A 376 -26.18 28.00 -25.52
CA ASP A 376 -25.43 28.97 -26.31
C ASP A 376 -25.18 30.25 -25.49
N PRO A 377 -23.93 30.70 -25.34
CA PRO A 377 -23.60 31.90 -24.57
C PRO A 377 -24.31 33.16 -25.10
N HIS A 378 -24.69 33.16 -26.39
CA HIS A 378 -25.44 34.24 -27.02
C HIS A 378 -26.88 34.38 -26.50
N ALA A 379 -27.57 33.26 -26.21
CA ALA A 379 -28.94 33.31 -25.69
C ALA A 379 -29.03 33.87 -24.26
N LEU A 380 -27.93 33.77 -23.50
CA LEU A 380 -27.83 34.29 -22.13
C LEU A 380 -27.59 35.80 -22.12
N GLU A 381 -26.84 36.34 -23.10
CA GLU A 381 -26.71 37.78 -23.30
C GLU A 381 -28.02 38.44 -23.74
N GLU A 382 -28.79 37.83 -24.64
CA GLU A 382 -30.06 38.38 -25.09
C GLU A 382 -31.12 38.41 -23.98
N ALA A 383 -31.18 37.36 -23.15
CA ALA A 383 -32.05 37.33 -21.97
C ALA A 383 -31.68 38.43 -20.95
N MET A 384 -30.38 38.66 -20.72
CA MET A 384 -29.89 39.72 -19.82
C MET A 384 -30.13 41.13 -20.40
N ARG A 385 -30.06 41.31 -21.73
CA ARG A 385 -30.44 42.58 -22.38
C ARG A 385 -31.94 42.84 -22.29
N GLY A 386 -32.78 41.82 -22.46
CA GLY A 386 -34.24 41.93 -22.33
C GLY A 386 -34.72 42.32 -20.93
N GLU A 387 -34.07 41.81 -19.87
CA GLU A 387 -34.39 42.18 -18.48
C GLU A 387 -33.98 43.62 -18.11
N ARG A 388 -32.90 44.15 -18.71
CA ARG A 388 -32.52 45.57 -18.52
C ARG A 388 -33.56 46.52 -19.11
N VAL A 389 -34.03 46.23 -20.32
CA VAL A 389 -35.05 47.06 -21.00
C VAL A 389 -36.39 47.04 -20.25
N ARG A 390 -36.75 45.93 -19.58
CA ARG A 390 -37.95 45.85 -18.74
C ARG A 390 -37.85 46.61 -17.42
N ARG A 391 -36.65 46.79 -16.86
CA ARG A 391 -36.45 47.57 -15.62
C ARG A 391 -36.52 49.09 -15.85
N GLU A 392 -36.19 49.56 -17.05
CA GLU A 392 -36.26 51.00 -17.40
C GLU A 392 -37.67 51.48 -17.75
N ARG A 393 -38.63 50.57 -17.99
CA ARG A 393 -40.02 50.91 -18.33
C ARG A 393 -41.02 50.87 -17.18
N ARG A 394 -40.58 50.68 -15.93
CA ARG A 394 -41.49 50.84 -14.77
C ARG A 394 -41.58 52.32 -14.41
N PRO A 395 -42.73 52.98 -14.59
CA PRO A 395 -42.91 54.35 -14.10
C PRO A 395 -42.75 54.36 -12.58
N ARG A 396 -41.96 55.31 -12.08
CA ARG A 396 -41.85 55.61 -10.65
C ARG A 396 -43.18 56.23 -10.23
N THR A 397 -43.99 55.45 -9.53
CA THR A 397 -45.07 55.95 -8.66
C THR A 397 -44.53 56.15 -7.27
#